data_AF-A0A927YWI4-F1
#
_entry.id   AF-A0A927YWI4-F1
#
_cell.length_a   1.000
_cell.length_b   1.000
_cell.length_c   1.000
_cell.angle_alpha   90.00
_cell.angle_beta   90.00
_cell.angle_gamma   90.00
#
_symmetry.space_group_name_H-M   'P 1'
#
loop_
_entity.id
_entity.type
_entity.pdbx_description
1 polymer ?
#
loop_
_entity_poly.entity_id
_entity_poly.type
_entity_poly.pdbx_seq_one_letter_code
_entity_poly.pdbx_strand_id
1 'polypeptide(L)'
;MMTQSYVQYLNVGLGLINNTEPISDWNIDDAIESALMLDDNTMDVRIIGFRFYDIETTTNNVIRRSGIYYLQGEIYTFPKIDQEITDFIKNAHMDFPRGQQIIKIKKPYVLVYRYNEDDTIVNVESVLSKIQAKKDEEELAALKSDIIRYKNNLLQELKNISDAIDNSNYHTINLADISENGKALNILDDNGDFSKHIEYLRNTRLSILNLEKKLNS
;
A
#
# COMPACT_ATOMS: atom_id res chain seq x y z
N MET A 1 -31.35 7.07 19.32
CA MET A 1 -30.46 7.83 18.42
C MET A 1 -29.81 6.82 17.48
N MET A 2 -29.73 7.12 16.18
CA MET A 2 -28.95 6.29 15.26
C MET A 2 -27.49 6.73 15.36
N THR A 3 -26.61 5.76 15.55
CA THR A 3 -25.17 5.96 15.68
C THR A 3 -24.47 5.12 14.62
N GLN A 4 -23.47 5.67 13.96
CA GLN A 4 -22.60 4.94 13.05
C GLN A 4 -21.17 4.95 13.61
N SER A 5 -20.60 3.76 13.74
CA SER A 5 -19.21 3.58 14.18
C SER A 5 -18.27 3.65 12.98
N TYR A 6 -17.08 4.18 13.23
CA TYR A 6 -16.00 4.32 12.25
C TYR A 6 -14.66 3.92 12.86
N VAL A 7 -13.78 3.40 12.01
CA VAL A 7 -12.33 3.33 12.26
C VAL A 7 -11.65 4.44 11.48
N GLN A 8 -10.68 5.11 12.09
CA GLN A 8 -9.76 6.02 11.43
C GLN A 8 -8.33 5.52 11.55
N TYR A 9 -7.67 5.31 10.42
CA TYR A 9 -6.26 4.97 10.32
C TYR A 9 -5.39 6.24 10.31
N LEU A 10 -4.23 6.15 10.96
CA LEU A 10 -3.26 7.23 11.07
C LEU A 10 -2.10 6.95 10.11
N ASN A 11 -1.96 7.79 9.09
CA ASN A 11 -0.91 7.72 8.09
C ASN A 11 0.14 8.82 8.32
N VAL A 12 1.41 8.49 8.18
CA VAL A 12 2.53 9.45 8.19
C VAL A 12 3.27 9.55 6.84
N GLY A 13 2.89 8.74 5.86
CA GLY A 13 3.40 8.81 4.48
C GLY A 13 2.65 9.84 3.63
N LEU A 14 3.13 10.08 2.40
CA LEU A 14 2.56 11.05 1.46
C LEU A 14 1.44 10.48 0.58
N GLY A 15 1.19 9.17 0.65
CA GLY A 15 0.12 8.52 -0.11
C GLY A 15 -1.28 8.97 0.33
N LEU A 16 -2.15 9.23 -0.66
CA LEU A 16 -3.56 9.53 -0.43
C LEU A 16 -4.32 8.22 -0.18
N ILE A 17 -4.94 8.10 0.99
CA ILE A 17 -5.81 6.98 1.35
C ILE A 17 -7.14 7.50 1.91
N ASN A 18 -8.22 6.76 1.70
CA ASN A 18 -9.38 6.93 2.57
C ASN A 18 -9.03 6.33 3.92
N ASN A 19 -8.75 7.19 4.90
CA ASN A 19 -8.33 6.73 6.21
C ASN A 19 -9.49 6.52 7.17
N THR A 20 -10.74 6.68 6.74
CA THR A 20 -11.92 6.49 7.57
C THR A 20 -12.90 5.54 6.92
N GLU A 21 -13.31 4.51 7.67
CA GLU A 21 -14.23 3.47 7.17
C GLU A 21 -15.34 3.19 8.18
N PRO A 22 -16.59 3.00 7.73
CA PRO A 22 -17.69 2.60 8.60
C PRO A 22 -17.51 1.15 9.04
N ILE A 23 -17.76 0.88 10.32
CA ILE A 23 -17.64 -0.45 10.92
C ILE A 23 -18.91 -0.81 11.70
N SER A 24 -19.16 -2.11 11.84
CA SER A 24 -20.27 -2.62 12.65
C SER A 24 -19.95 -2.68 14.14
N ASP A 25 -18.68 -2.86 14.49
CA ASP A 25 -18.21 -2.97 15.87
C ASP A 25 -16.74 -2.52 15.99
N TRP A 26 -16.33 -2.10 17.20
CA TRP A 26 -14.96 -1.71 17.52
C TRP A 26 -14.08 -2.95 17.75
N ASN A 27 -13.82 -3.71 16.69
CA ASN A 27 -12.93 -4.87 16.75
C ASN A 27 -11.47 -4.46 16.48
N ILE A 28 -10.63 -4.52 17.53
CA ILE A 28 -9.21 -4.16 17.47
C ILE A 28 -8.44 -5.08 16.51
N ASP A 29 -8.70 -6.38 16.53
CA ASP A 29 -7.94 -7.35 15.72
C ASP A 29 -8.21 -7.16 14.23
N ASP A 30 -9.48 -6.94 13.85
CA ASP A 30 -9.87 -6.65 12.47
C ASP A 30 -9.26 -5.33 11.99
N ALA A 31 -9.24 -4.30 12.86
CA ALA A 31 -8.62 -3.02 12.53
C ALA A 31 -7.09 -3.13 12.40
N ILE A 32 -6.43 -3.99 13.18
CA ILE A 32 -5.00 -4.30 13.00
C ILE A 32 -4.77 -4.93 11.63
N GLU A 33 -5.54 -5.96 11.26
CA GLU A 33 -5.41 -6.61 9.96
C GLU A 33 -5.59 -5.61 8.81
N SER A 34 -6.66 -4.82 8.86
CA SER A 34 -6.95 -3.81 7.84
C SER A 34 -5.87 -2.72 7.76
N ALA A 35 -5.39 -2.22 8.91
CA ALA A 35 -4.33 -1.22 8.96
C ALA A 35 -3.02 -1.75 8.34
N LEU A 36 -2.66 -3.01 8.62
CA LEU A 36 -1.46 -3.63 8.07
C LEU A 36 -1.62 -3.95 6.57
N MET A 37 -2.84 -4.24 6.09
CA MET A 37 -3.12 -4.38 4.66
C MET A 37 -2.94 -3.05 3.92
N LEU A 38 -3.44 -1.95 4.50
CA LEU A 38 -3.32 -0.59 3.95
C LEU A 38 -1.88 -0.05 3.94
N ASP A 39 -1.00 -0.57 4.80
CA ASP A 39 0.42 -0.19 4.82
C ASP A 39 1.11 -0.62 3.52
N ASP A 40 1.43 0.34 2.64
CA ASP A 40 2.04 0.07 1.34
C ASP A 40 3.29 0.91 1.13
N ASN A 41 4.43 0.22 1.07
CA ASN A 41 5.73 0.82 0.82
C ASN A 41 5.86 1.46 -0.56
N THR A 42 5.20 0.91 -1.57
CA THR A 42 5.27 1.36 -2.96
C THR A 42 4.46 2.63 -3.21
N MET A 43 3.33 2.79 -2.50
CA MET A 43 2.46 3.96 -2.57
C MET A 43 2.81 5.06 -1.55
N ASP A 44 3.92 4.90 -0.83
CA ASP A 44 4.32 5.78 0.27
C ASP A 44 3.21 6.00 1.31
N VAL A 45 2.48 4.92 1.63
CA VAL A 45 1.50 4.88 2.70
C VAL A 45 2.13 4.19 3.91
N ARG A 46 2.11 4.85 5.06
CA ARG A 46 2.69 4.31 6.30
C ARG A 46 1.69 4.42 7.43
N ILE A 47 1.01 3.31 7.73
CA ILE A 47 0.03 3.29 8.81
C ILE A 47 0.76 3.08 10.13
N ILE A 48 0.61 4.03 11.05
CA ILE A 48 1.24 3.98 12.39
C ILE A 48 0.27 3.58 13.50
N GLY A 49 -1.03 3.55 13.20
CA GLY A 49 -2.07 3.29 14.19
C GLY A 49 -3.48 3.54 13.67
N PHE A 50 -4.45 3.37 14.55
CA PHE A 50 -5.85 3.66 14.28
C PHE A 50 -6.60 4.08 15.55
N ARG A 51 -7.82 4.59 15.39
CA ARG A 51 -8.75 4.85 16.49
C ARG A 51 -10.18 4.62 16.04
N PHE A 52 -11.05 4.32 16.99
CA PHE A 52 -12.48 4.20 16.75
C PHE A 52 -13.21 5.45 17.22
N TYR A 53 -14.33 5.74 16.58
CA TYR A 53 -15.26 6.76 17.03
C TYR A 53 -16.67 6.52 16.52
N ASP A 54 -17.65 6.99 17.29
CA ASP A 54 -19.06 6.93 16.95
C ASP A 54 -19.55 8.33 16.59
N ILE A 55 -20.29 8.43 15.48
CA ILE A 55 -20.99 9.64 15.07
C ILE A 55 -22.48 9.44 15.31
N GLU A 56 -23.12 10.45 15.91
CA GLU A 56 -24.58 10.57 15.89
C GLU A 56 -25.04 11.02 14.49
N THR A 57 -25.78 10.17 13.78
CA THR A 57 -26.06 10.38 12.35
C THR A 57 -26.99 11.56 12.07
N THR A 58 -27.76 12.01 13.06
CA THR A 58 -28.67 13.16 12.93
C THR A 58 -27.98 14.50 13.04
N THR A 59 -26.90 14.60 13.82
CA THR A 59 -26.18 15.86 14.10
C THR A 59 -24.78 15.87 13.49
N ASN A 60 -24.31 14.73 13.00
CA ASN A 60 -22.96 14.49 12.51
C ASN A 60 -21.86 14.82 13.54
N ASN A 61 -22.19 14.73 14.84
CA ASN A 61 -21.26 14.97 15.93
C ASN A 61 -20.61 13.68 16.40
N VAL A 62 -19.31 13.76 16.72
CA VAL A 62 -18.59 12.67 17.39
C VAL A 62 -19.05 12.63 18.85
N ILE A 63 -19.68 11.52 19.24
CA ILE A 63 -20.21 11.33 20.60
C ILE A 63 -19.32 10.46 21.48
N ARG A 64 -18.46 9.64 20.86
CA ARG A 64 -17.53 8.73 21.54
C ARG A 64 -16.29 8.54 20.68
N ARG A 65 -15.12 8.44 21.30
CA ARG A 65 -13.83 8.18 20.62
C ARG A 65 -12.93 7.36 21.52
N SER A 66 -12.17 6.42 20.97
CA SER A 66 -11.11 5.70 21.67
C SER A 66 -9.81 6.50 21.76
N GLY A 67 -8.87 6.05 22.60
CA GLY A 67 -7.46 6.38 22.42
C GLY A 67 -6.94 5.87 21.07
N ILE A 68 -5.71 6.23 20.74
CA ILE A 68 -5.02 5.73 19.55
C ILE A 68 -4.39 4.37 19.85
N TYR A 69 -4.64 3.40 18.97
CA TYR A 69 -3.96 2.11 18.93
C TYR A 69 -2.78 2.20 17.97
N TYR A 70 -1.56 2.33 18.51
CA TYR A 70 -0.34 2.42 17.71
C TYR A 70 0.15 1.04 17.30
N LEU A 71 0.40 0.86 16.00
CA LEU A 71 0.95 -0.38 15.44
C LEU A 71 2.43 -0.47 15.79
N GLN A 72 2.79 -1.40 16.67
CA GLN A 72 4.17 -1.76 16.96
C GLN A 72 5.07 -0.60 17.40
N GLY A 73 5.15 -0.38 18.71
CA GLY A 73 6.04 0.62 19.27
C GLY A 73 6.54 0.27 20.66
N GLU A 74 7.18 1.23 21.30
CA GLU A 74 7.65 1.15 22.67
C GLU A 74 7.37 2.46 23.39
N ILE A 75 6.96 2.41 24.67
CA ILE A 75 6.74 3.59 25.51
C ILE A 75 8.03 3.99 26.21
N TYR A 76 8.30 5.30 26.19
CA TYR A 76 9.44 5.94 26.82
C TYR A 76 8.95 7.07 27.71
N THR A 77 9.56 7.21 28.89
CA THR A 77 9.26 8.32 29.82
C THR A 77 10.46 9.26 29.87
N PHE A 78 10.25 10.54 29.63
CA PHE A 78 11.32 11.55 29.67
C PHE A 78 11.72 11.88 31.13
N PRO A 79 13.01 12.08 31.45
CA PRO A 79 14.17 11.88 30.58
C PRO A 79 14.62 10.42 30.54
N LYS A 80 14.93 9.93 29.34
CA LYS A 80 15.58 8.63 29.13
C LYS A 80 16.90 8.85 28.39
N ILE A 81 17.92 8.04 28.71
CA ILE A 81 19.20 8.01 28.00
C ILE A 81 19.04 7.15 26.73
N ASP A 82 18.14 7.56 25.85
CA ASP A 82 18.07 7.07 24.48
C ASP A 82 18.50 8.24 23.59
N GLN A 83 19.57 8.02 22.81
CA GLN A 83 20.20 9.08 22.03
C GLN A 83 19.23 9.67 21.00
N GLU A 84 18.43 8.82 20.36
CA GLU A 84 17.50 9.22 19.30
C GLU A 84 16.35 10.05 19.87
N ILE A 85 15.84 9.68 21.06
CA ILE A 85 14.83 10.46 21.77
C ILE A 85 15.41 11.79 22.26
N THR A 86 16.65 11.77 22.76
CA THR A 86 17.33 12.99 23.21
C THR A 86 17.52 13.97 22.05
N ASP A 87 17.90 13.47 20.88
CA ASP A 87 18.09 14.28 19.68
C ASP A 87 16.76 14.78 19.10
N PHE A 88 15.72 13.94 19.09
CA PHE A 88 14.37 14.36 18.71
C PHE A 88 13.87 15.52 19.58
N ILE A 89 14.02 15.42 20.90
CA ILE A 89 13.60 16.46 21.85
C ILE A 89 14.37 17.76 21.61
N LYS A 90 15.70 17.68 21.41
CA LYS A 90 16.52 18.86 21.10
C LYS A 90 16.09 19.54 19.80
N ASN A 91 15.78 18.75 18.77
CA ASN A 91 15.43 19.25 17.45
C ASN A 91 13.97 19.72 17.34
N ALA A 92 13.08 19.28 18.24
CA ALA A 92 11.67 19.65 18.24
C ALA A 92 11.42 21.12 18.63
N HIS A 93 12.43 21.84 19.14
CA HIS A 93 12.31 23.23 19.62
C HIS A 93 11.13 23.45 20.59
N MET A 94 10.85 22.43 21.41
CA MET A 94 9.74 22.42 22.37
C MET A 94 10.24 22.03 23.76
N ASP A 95 9.64 22.61 24.81
CA ASP A 95 9.90 22.21 26.18
C ASP A 95 9.24 20.85 26.48
N PHE A 96 10.05 19.90 26.97
CA PHE A 96 9.60 18.57 27.37
C PHE A 96 9.55 18.44 28.90
N PRO A 97 8.36 18.34 29.51
CA PRO A 97 8.24 18.10 30.95
C PRO A 97 8.79 16.73 31.34
N ARG A 98 9.51 16.68 32.46
CA ARG A 98 9.87 15.39 33.09
C ARG A 98 8.60 14.59 33.39
N GLY A 99 8.61 13.31 33.04
CA GLY A 99 7.46 12.41 33.15
C GLY A 99 6.63 12.27 31.87
N GLN A 100 6.86 13.08 30.84
CA GLN A 100 6.12 12.96 29.58
C GLN A 100 6.42 11.63 28.88
N GLN A 101 5.37 10.98 28.37
CA GLN A 101 5.47 9.73 27.62
C GLN A 101 5.57 9.96 26.11
N ILE A 102 6.52 9.27 25.47
CA ILE A 102 6.78 9.26 24.03
C ILE A 102 6.63 7.82 23.55
N ILE A 103 6.03 7.63 22.39
CA ILE A 103 5.90 6.34 21.73
C ILE A 103 6.86 6.32 20.55
N LYS A 104 7.75 5.33 20.54
CA LYS A 104 8.67 5.05 19.44
C LYS A 104 8.07 3.97 18.56
N ILE A 105 7.56 4.36 17.39
CA ILE A 105 7.03 3.45 16.39
C ILE A 105 8.19 2.78 15.67
N LYS A 106 8.16 1.46 15.56
CA LYS A 106 9.27 0.68 14.98
C LYS A 106 9.29 0.79 13.46
N LYS A 107 8.11 0.86 12.82
CA LYS A 107 7.96 0.92 11.37
C LYS A 107 6.70 1.74 11.01
N PRO A 108 6.83 2.84 10.24
CA PRO A 108 8.07 3.56 9.96
C PRO A 108 8.72 4.04 11.27
N TYR A 109 10.04 4.20 11.25
CA TYR A 109 10.78 4.70 12.40
C TYR A 109 10.39 6.15 12.69
N VAL A 110 9.45 6.35 13.63
CA VAL A 110 8.82 7.64 13.95
C VAL A 110 8.58 7.75 15.45
N LEU A 111 8.77 8.94 16.00
CA LEU A 111 8.45 9.27 17.38
C LEU A 111 7.15 10.08 17.45
N VAL A 112 6.22 9.66 18.29
CA VAL A 112 4.93 10.35 18.52
C VAL A 112 4.68 10.58 20.00
N TYR A 113 3.98 11.66 20.31
CA TYR A 113 3.51 11.92 21.66
C TYR A 113 2.30 11.07 21.98
N ARG A 114 2.17 10.64 23.24
CA ARG A 114 0.91 10.10 23.72
C ARG A 114 -0.13 11.22 23.74
N TYR A 115 -1.18 11.09 22.92
CA TYR A 115 -2.23 12.09 22.77
C TYR A 115 -3.24 12.04 23.91
N ASN A 116 -3.60 10.83 24.35
CA ASN A 116 -4.56 10.59 25.45
C ASN A 116 -4.08 9.49 26.41
N GLU A 117 -4.61 9.48 27.63
CA GLU A 117 -4.33 8.44 28.63
C GLU A 117 -4.80 7.04 28.20
N ASP A 118 -5.72 6.95 27.23
CA ASP A 118 -6.22 5.68 26.68
C ASP A 118 -5.41 5.18 25.47
N ASP A 119 -4.43 5.96 24.99
CA ASP A 119 -3.58 5.54 23.88
C ASP A 119 -2.78 4.29 24.26
N THR A 120 -2.74 3.31 23.36
CA THR A 120 -2.21 1.97 23.61
C THR A 120 -1.33 1.51 22.46
N ILE A 121 -0.31 0.70 22.75
CA ILE A 121 0.48 0.01 21.73
C ILE A 121 -0.08 -1.39 21.56
N VAL A 122 -0.36 -1.80 20.32
CA VAL A 122 -0.82 -3.14 20.00
C VAL A 122 0.32 -4.01 19.50
N ASN A 123 0.32 -5.29 19.91
CA ASN A 123 1.26 -6.28 19.38
C ASN A 123 0.74 -6.81 18.05
N VAL A 124 1.52 -6.63 16.99
CA VAL A 124 1.17 -7.06 15.63
C VAL A 124 1.95 -8.31 15.19
N GLU A 125 2.93 -8.77 15.96
CA GLU A 125 3.87 -9.83 15.55
C GLU A 125 3.16 -11.14 15.16
N SER A 126 2.09 -11.48 15.87
CA SER A 126 1.26 -12.66 15.60
C SER A 126 0.51 -12.58 14.26
N VAL A 127 0.29 -11.37 13.74
CA VAL A 127 -0.54 -11.11 12.55
C VAL A 127 0.32 -10.78 11.33
N LEU A 128 1.55 -10.28 11.52
CA LEU A 128 2.46 -9.89 10.43
C LEU A 128 2.67 -11.00 9.39
N SER A 129 2.90 -12.24 9.83
CA SER A 129 3.11 -13.38 8.94
C SER A 129 1.88 -13.69 8.10
N LYS A 130 0.68 -13.61 8.70
CA LYS A 130 -0.60 -13.82 8.03
C LYS A 130 -0.87 -12.73 6.99
N ILE A 131 -0.58 -11.47 7.32
CA ILE A 131 -0.74 -10.34 6.41
C ILE A 131 0.24 -10.42 5.25
N GLN A 132 1.50 -10.77 5.51
CA GLN A 132 2.48 -10.93 4.44
C GLN A 132 2.06 -12.02 3.45
N ALA A 133 1.54 -13.16 3.94
CA ALA A 133 1.02 -14.21 3.08
C ALA A 133 -0.17 -13.73 2.24
N LYS A 134 -1.13 -13.02 2.83
CA LYS A 134 -2.26 -12.42 2.09
C LYS A 134 -1.79 -11.45 0.99
N LYS A 135 -0.82 -10.57 1.28
CA LYS A 135 -0.26 -9.64 0.28
C LYS A 135 0.45 -10.38 -0.86
N ASP A 136 1.22 -11.42 -0.53
CA ASP A 136 1.88 -12.25 -1.54
C ASP A 136 0.86 -12.98 -2.44
N GLU A 137 -0.26 -13.44 -1.87
CA GLU A 137 -1.37 -14.06 -2.62
C GLU A 137 -2.08 -13.05 -3.55
N GLU A 138 -2.36 -11.84 -3.06
CA GLU A 138 -2.95 -10.75 -3.85
C GLU A 138 -2.02 -10.32 -4.99
N GLU A 139 -0.71 -10.18 -4.72
CA GLU A 139 0.30 -9.88 -5.73
C GLU A 139 0.38 -10.98 -6.80
N LEU A 140 0.38 -12.25 -6.37
CA LEU A 140 0.38 -13.39 -7.29
C LEU A 140 -0.86 -13.40 -8.20
N ALA A 141 -2.04 -13.15 -7.63
CA ALA A 141 -3.28 -13.06 -8.39
C ALA A 141 -3.24 -11.89 -9.40
N ALA A 142 -2.73 -10.73 -8.97
CA ALA A 142 -2.58 -9.55 -9.82
C ALA A 142 -1.63 -9.82 -11.00
N LEU A 143 -0.46 -10.41 -10.76
CA LEU A 143 0.51 -10.76 -11.81
C LEU A 143 -0.04 -11.80 -12.79
N LYS A 144 -0.79 -12.80 -12.29
CA LYS A 144 -1.47 -13.80 -13.14
C LYS A 144 -2.55 -13.18 -14.02
N SER A 145 -3.31 -12.24 -13.49
CA SER A 145 -4.30 -11.49 -14.27
C SER A 145 -3.62 -10.61 -15.31
N ASP A 146 -2.55 -9.91 -14.92
CA ASP A 146 -1.82 -9.01 -15.79
C ASP A 146 -1.16 -9.72 -16.98
N ILE A 147 -0.50 -10.87 -16.78
CA ILE A 147 0.12 -11.60 -17.88
C ILE A 147 -0.90 -12.11 -18.90
N ILE A 148 -2.10 -12.52 -18.46
CA ILE A 148 -3.19 -12.95 -19.33
C ILE A 148 -3.70 -11.75 -20.13
N ARG A 149 -3.97 -10.63 -19.44
CA ARG A 149 -4.40 -9.38 -20.07
C ARG A 149 -3.39 -8.91 -21.12
N TYR A 150 -2.11 -8.86 -20.76
CA TYR A 150 -1.03 -8.43 -21.66
C TYR A 150 -0.95 -9.31 -22.91
N LYS A 151 -1.00 -10.65 -22.73
CA LYS A 151 -1.02 -11.61 -23.84
C LYS A 151 -2.23 -11.39 -24.76
N ASN A 152 -3.42 -11.18 -24.19
CA ASN A 152 -4.62 -10.96 -24.98
C ASN A 152 -4.55 -9.66 -25.78
N ASN A 153 -4.03 -8.59 -25.18
CA ASN A 153 -3.80 -7.32 -25.88
C ASN A 153 -2.81 -7.51 -27.04
N LEU A 154 -1.71 -8.22 -26.80
CA LEU A 154 -0.71 -8.50 -27.85
C LEU A 154 -1.30 -9.32 -29.00
N LEU A 155 -2.08 -10.36 -28.69
CA LEU A 155 -2.78 -11.16 -29.71
C LEU A 155 -3.81 -10.35 -30.49
N GLN A 156 -4.53 -9.45 -29.81
CA GLN A 156 -5.51 -8.59 -30.46
C GLN A 156 -4.84 -7.60 -31.42
N GLU A 157 -3.73 -6.98 -31.03
CA GLU A 157 -2.96 -6.10 -31.92
C GLU A 157 -2.40 -6.87 -33.13
N LEU A 158 -1.84 -8.05 -32.93
CA LEU A 158 -1.36 -8.89 -34.03
C LEU A 158 -2.50 -9.30 -34.97
N LYS A 159 -3.69 -9.59 -34.44
CA LYS A 159 -4.88 -9.89 -35.23
C LYS A 159 -5.33 -8.67 -36.04
N ASN A 160 -5.37 -7.49 -35.42
CA ASN A 160 -5.72 -6.24 -36.10
C ASN A 160 -4.78 -5.97 -37.29
N ILE A 161 -3.48 -6.24 -37.11
CA ILE A 161 -2.47 -6.13 -38.17
C ILE A 161 -2.74 -7.17 -39.28
N SER A 162 -2.98 -8.43 -38.93
CA SER A 162 -3.32 -9.49 -39.90
C SER A 162 -4.56 -9.12 -40.72
N ASP A 163 -5.64 -8.71 -40.05
CA ASP A 163 -6.89 -8.31 -40.69
C ASP A 163 -6.67 -7.10 -41.61
N ALA A 164 -5.81 -6.15 -41.23
CA ALA A 164 -5.46 -5.01 -42.07
C ALA A 164 -4.68 -5.44 -43.33
N ILE A 165 -3.77 -6.41 -43.22
CA ILE A 165 -3.03 -6.97 -44.36
C ILE A 165 -3.99 -7.69 -45.31
N ASP A 166 -4.86 -8.55 -44.79
CA ASP A 166 -5.81 -9.34 -45.59
C ASP A 166 -6.81 -8.45 -46.35
N ASN A 167 -7.20 -7.33 -45.74
CA ASN A 167 -8.11 -6.35 -46.34
C ASN A 167 -7.40 -5.22 -47.12
N SER A 168 -6.07 -5.30 -47.32
CA SER A 168 -5.26 -4.28 -48.00
C SER A 168 -5.33 -2.87 -47.37
N ASN A 169 -5.64 -2.78 -46.08
CA ASN A 169 -5.74 -1.54 -45.30
C ASN A 169 -4.40 -1.15 -44.65
N TYR A 170 -3.30 -1.19 -45.40
CA TYR A 170 -1.94 -0.98 -44.84
C TYR A 170 -1.76 0.38 -44.13
N HIS A 171 -2.54 1.39 -44.49
CA HIS A 171 -2.49 2.72 -43.89
C HIS A 171 -2.96 2.74 -42.43
N THR A 172 -3.64 1.71 -41.93
CA THR A 172 -4.09 1.60 -40.53
C THR A 172 -3.06 0.90 -39.63
N ILE A 173 -2.01 0.31 -40.20
CA ILE A 173 -0.96 -0.39 -39.45
C ILE A 173 -0.01 0.66 -38.86
N ASN A 174 0.12 0.67 -37.54
CA ASN A 174 1.04 1.58 -36.86
C ASN A 174 2.50 1.10 -37.06
N LEU A 175 3.36 2.00 -37.50
CA LEU A 175 4.76 1.70 -37.79
C LEU A 175 5.67 2.67 -37.03
N ALA A 176 6.73 2.15 -36.44
CA ALA A 176 7.80 2.93 -35.87
C ALA A 176 8.91 3.14 -36.91
N ASP A 177 9.51 4.33 -36.92
CA ASP A 177 10.68 4.61 -37.75
C ASP A 177 11.93 4.00 -37.10
N ILE A 178 12.63 3.13 -37.85
CA ILE A 178 13.87 2.47 -37.40
C ILE A 178 15.02 2.85 -38.33
N SER A 179 15.89 3.74 -37.87
CA SER A 179 17.13 4.19 -38.55
C SER A 179 16.94 4.55 -40.03
N GLU A 180 18.02 4.83 -40.76
CA GLU A 180 17.97 5.36 -42.13
C GLU A 180 17.33 4.34 -43.11
N ASN A 181 16.00 4.43 -43.26
CA ASN A 181 15.13 3.76 -44.24
C ASN A 181 14.38 2.49 -43.80
N GLY A 182 14.36 2.14 -42.51
CA GLY A 182 13.53 1.04 -41.99
C GLY A 182 12.21 1.53 -41.41
N LYS A 183 11.13 0.74 -41.58
CA LYS A 183 9.94 0.81 -40.73
C LYS A 183 9.70 -0.55 -40.08
N ALA A 184 9.36 -0.55 -38.80
CA ALA A 184 8.97 -1.75 -38.06
C ALA A 184 7.52 -1.61 -37.57
N LEU A 185 6.88 -2.74 -37.30
CA LEU A 185 5.59 -2.76 -36.62
C LEU A 185 5.74 -2.14 -35.23
N ASN A 186 4.88 -1.18 -34.90
CA ASN A 186 4.81 -0.62 -33.56
C ASN A 186 3.66 -1.29 -32.81
N ILE A 187 3.96 -2.34 -32.06
CA ILE A 187 2.96 -3.16 -31.37
C ILE A 187 2.91 -2.72 -29.91
N LEU A 188 1.74 -2.28 -29.43
CA LEU A 188 1.57 -1.78 -28.06
C LEU A 188 2.65 -0.74 -27.66
N ASP A 189 3.01 0.15 -28.60
CA ASP A 189 4.03 1.19 -28.42
C ASP A 189 5.44 0.68 -28.09
N ASP A 190 5.80 -0.52 -28.57
CA ASP A 190 7.14 -1.09 -28.44
C ASP A 190 8.23 -0.32 -29.21
N ASN A 191 7.83 0.60 -30.09
CA ASN A 191 8.70 1.37 -30.99
C ASN A 191 9.51 0.48 -31.95
N GLY A 192 8.93 -0.62 -32.43
CA GLY A 192 9.59 -1.51 -33.38
C GLY A 192 10.50 -2.55 -32.73
N ASP A 193 10.50 -2.66 -31.41
CA ASP A 193 11.31 -3.59 -30.64
C ASP A 193 10.45 -4.65 -29.93
N PHE A 194 10.08 -5.68 -30.68
CA PHE A 194 9.26 -6.78 -30.17
C PHE A 194 9.92 -7.55 -29.02
N SER A 195 11.25 -7.44 -28.86
CA SER A 195 11.95 -8.10 -27.76
C SER A 195 11.47 -7.63 -26.39
N LYS A 196 11.00 -6.38 -26.28
CA LYS A 196 10.41 -5.82 -25.05
C LYS A 196 9.21 -6.63 -24.55
N HIS A 197 8.37 -7.14 -25.45
CA HIS A 197 7.23 -7.98 -25.07
C HIS A 197 7.69 -9.34 -24.52
N ILE A 198 8.73 -9.93 -25.13
CA ILE A 198 9.32 -11.20 -24.67
C ILE A 198 9.95 -11.02 -23.30
N GLU A 199 10.70 -9.94 -23.11
CA GLU A 199 11.31 -9.60 -21.82
C GLU A 199 10.26 -9.36 -20.73
N TYR A 200 9.22 -8.59 -21.02
CA TYR A 200 8.10 -8.36 -20.10
C TYR A 200 7.46 -9.69 -19.67
N LEU A 201 7.02 -10.51 -20.63
CA LEU A 201 6.37 -11.79 -20.35
C LEU A 201 7.29 -12.74 -19.56
N ARG A 202 8.59 -12.77 -19.89
CA ARG A 202 9.57 -13.59 -19.18
C ARG A 202 9.76 -13.11 -17.74
N ASN A 203 9.94 -11.81 -17.52
CA ASN A 203 10.17 -11.23 -16.21
C ASN A 203 8.95 -11.42 -15.29
N THR A 204 7.75 -11.13 -15.81
CA THR A 204 6.50 -11.36 -15.07
C THR A 204 6.32 -12.84 -14.74
N ARG A 205 6.65 -13.76 -15.66
CA ARG A 205 6.58 -15.21 -15.40
C ARG A 205 7.57 -15.64 -14.31
N LEU A 206 8.79 -15.10 -14.30
CA LEU A 206 9.77 -15.38 -13.25
C LEU A 206 9.29 -14.88 -11.88
N SER A 207 8.69 -13.68 -11.81
CA SER A 207 8.10 -13.15 -10.57
C SER A 207 6.99 -14.05 -10.04
N ILE A 208 6.08 -14.51 -10.92
CA ILE A 208 5.03 -15.48 -10.57
C ILE A 208 5.63 -16.77 -9.99
N LEU A 209 6.64 -17.36 -10.64
CA LEU A 209 7.26 -18.60 -10.18
C LEU A 209 7.94 -18.43 -8.81
N ASN A 210 8.60 -17.29 -8.59
CA ASN A 210 9.24 -16.98 -7.31
C ASN A 210 8.22 -16.87 -6.18
N LEU A 211 7.08 -16.18 -6.42
CA LEU A 211 6.01 -16.06 -5.45
C LEU A 211 5.31 -17.41 -5.19
N GLU A 212 5.04 -18.20 -6.24
CA GLU A 212 4.48 -19.55 -6.08
C GLU A 212 5.41 -20.45 -5.25
N LYS A 213 6.72 -20.36 -5.46
CA LYS A 213 7.69 -21.09 -4.64
C LYS A 213 7.66 -20.61 -3.17
N LYS A 214 7.62 -19.30 -2.95
CA LYS A 214 7.57 -18.69 -1.61
C LYS A 214 6.33 -19.15 -0.83
N LEU A 215 5.16 -19.19 -1.47
CA LEU A 215 3.89 -19.57 -0.84
C LEU A 215 3.75 -21.08 -0.57
N ASN A 216 4.50 -21.93 -1.29
CA ASN A 216 4.47 -23.39 -1.14
C ASN A 216 5.62 -23.94 -0.28
N SER A 217 6.49 -23.07 0.26
CA SER A 217 7.62 -23.44 1.14
C SER A 217 7.23 -23.31 2.61
#